data_AF-A0A2T0MSK0-F1
#
_entry.id   AF-A0A2T0MSK0-F1
#
_cell.length_a   1.000
_cell.length_b   1.000
_cell.length_c   1.000
_cell.angle_alpha   90.00
_cell.angle_beta   90.00
_cell.angle_gamma   90.00
#
_symmetry.space_group_name_H-M   'P 1'
#
loop_
_entity.id
_entity.type
_entity.pdbx_description
1 polymer ?
#
loop_
_entity_poly.entity_id
_entity_poly.type
_entity_poly.pdbx_seq_one_letter_code
_entity_poly.pdbx_strand_id
1 'polypeptide(L)'
;MATLDSDTILVTEDGREGRLYRVDIQSNSGSLTFDRPVYLGRGYTHDLLAYDGSGHLFGIAGGTLRRYTINAAKPTISDISGNTKIGDGFTLKTLTATGPGWILGTTTDGRLISYRINGAGSWQRYQLRDTTWQVFDHLLSPGGGVYYGHRGEGSLFRYDDENPYDGRADDLRGQGAVDTTGWTQTLLSAQPATVS
;
A
#
# COMPACT_ATOMS: atom_id res chain seq x y z
N MET A 1 -4.91 2.04 4.83
CA MET A 1 -5.41 0.66 4.89
C MET A 1 -4.43 -0.28 4.17
N ALA A 2 -4.25 -1.51 4.65
CA ALA A 2 -3.47 -2.55 3.98
C ALA A 2 -4.21 -3.90 4.01
N THR A 3 -4.34 -4.56 2.87
CA THR A 3 -4.84 -5.94 2.77
C THR A 3 -3.71 -6.92 3.04
N LEU A 4 -3.90 -7.84 3.98
CA LEU A 4 -2.90 -8.86 4.33
C LEU A 4 -3.10 -10.10 3.47
N ASP A 5 -4.33 -10.57 3.39
CA ASP A 5 -4.78 -11.72 2.61
C ASP A 5 -6.26 -11.56 2.21
N SER A 6 -6.88 -12.65 1.75
CA SER A 6 -8.27 -12.64 1.29
C SER A 6 -9.30 -12.37 2.40
N ASP A 7 -8.93 -12.57 3.66
CA ASP A 7 -9.84 -12.52 4.80
C ASP A 7 -9.46 -11.49 5.88
N THR A 8 -8.34 -10.79 5.73
CA THR A 8 -7.80 -9.89 6.75
C THR A 8 -7.31 -8.56 6.16
N ILE A 9 -7.81 -7.46 6.74
CA ILE A 9 -7.40 -6.09 6.41
C ILE A 9 -6.97 -5.36 7.68
N LEU A 10 -5.92 -4.54 7.59
CA LEU A 10 -5.52 -3.59 8.63
C LEU A 10 -5.87 -2.15 8.25
N VAL A 11 -6.51 -1.43 9.16
CA VAL A 11 -6.97 -0.05 8.95
C VAL A 11 -6.56 0.82 10.13
N THR A 12 -6.07 2.02 9.82
CA THR A 12 -5.84 3.07 10.81
C THR A 12 -7.06 3.98 10.93
N GLU A 13 -7.36 4.40 12.14
CA GLU A 13 -8.33 5.46 12.43
C GLU A 13 -7.61 6.80 12.59
N ASP A 14 -8.12 7.80 11.89
CA ASP A 14 -7.61 9.18 11.96
C ASP A 14 -7.80 9.74 13.37
N GLY A 15 -6.75 10.35 13.91
CA GLY A 15 -6.80 11.00 15.22
C GLY A 15 -5.46 11.05 15.91
N ARG A 16 -5.36 11.90 16.94
CA ARG A 16 -4.11 12.15 17.67
C ARG A 16 -3.53 10.89 18.32
N GLU A 17 -4.39 9.98 18.75
CA GLU A 17 -3.95 8.72 19.37
C GLU A 17 -3.50 7.69 18.34
N GLY A 18 -3.99 7.77 17.10
CA GLY A 18 -3.78 6.81 16.00
C GLY A 18 -4.11 5.38 16.40
N ARG A 19 -5.25 4.83 15.95
CA ARG A 19 -5.66 3.47 16.34
C ARG A 19 -5.53 2.52 15.17
N LEU A 20 -5.13 1.28 15.44
CA LEU A 20 -5.10 0.20 14.46
C LEU A 20 -6.23 -0.78 14.74
N TYR A 21 -6.96 -1.12 13.70
CA TYR A 21 -7.98 -2.15 13.72
C TYR A 21 -7.68 -3.22 12.68
N ARG A 22 -8.06 -4.45 13.00
CA ARG A 22 -8.19 -5.55 12.05
C ARG A 22 -9.63 -5.67 11.61
N VAL A 23 -9.87 -5.84 10.33
CA VAL A 23 -11.18 -6.15 9.76
C VAL A 23 -11.12 -7.57 9.22
N ASP A 24 -11.99 -8.43 9.75
CA ASP A 24 -12.10 -9.83 9.35
C ASP A 24 -13.21 -9.94 8.29
N ILE A 25 -12.84 -10.32 7.07
CA ILE A 25 -13.77 -10.49 5.95
C ILE A 25 -14.40 -11.87 6.02
N GLN A 26 -15.73 -11.91 6.00
CA GLN A 26 -16.54 -13.11 6.07
C GLN A 26 -16.84 -13.67 4.67
N SER A 27 -17.12 -12.78 3.72
CA SER A 27 -17.27 -13.12 2.31
C SER A 27 -16.75 -11.97 1.45
N ASN A 28 -16.08 -12.33 0.36
CA ASN A 28 -15.70 -11.44 -0.73
C ASN A 28 -16.22 -11.95 -2.09
N SER A 29 -17.07 -12.98 -2.08
CA SER A 29 -17.68 -13.58 -3.26
C SER A 29 -19.14 -13.16 -3.38
N GLY A 30 -19.50 -12.46 -4.45
CA GLY A 30 -20.86 -11.94 -4.70
C GLY A 30 -21.25 -10.72 -3.84
N SER A 31 -20.84 -10.69 -2.57
CA SER A 31 -20.96 -9.53 -1.69
C SER A 31 -19.81 -9.48 -0.68
N LEU A 32 -19.40 -8.26 -0.31
CA LEU A 32 -18.42 -8.02 0.74
C LEU A 32 -19.15 -7.96 2.10
N THR A 33 -18.85 -8.89 2.99
CA THR A 33 -19.33 -8.88 4.38
C THR A 33 -18.15 -9.04 5.33
N PHE A 34 -18.21 -8.39 6.49
CA PHE A 34 -17.13 -8.39 7.47
C PHE A 34 -17.68 -8.25 8.89
N ASP A 35 -16.92 -8.78 9.85
CA ASP A 35 -17.25 -8.63 11.27
C ASP A 35 -16.96 -7.22 11.77
N ARG A 36 -17.49 -6.89 12.95
CA ARG A 36 -17.11 -5.65 13.63
C ARG A 36 -15.58 -5.57 13.75
N PRO A 37 -14.94 -4.46 13.34
CA PRO A 37 -13.49 -4.30 13.42
C PRO A 37 -12.93 -4.58 14.82
N VAL A 38 -11.85 -5.34 14.88
CA VAL A 38 -11.15 -5.72 16.11
C VAL A 38 -10.08 -4.68 16.40
N TYR A 39 -10.19 -4.00 17.53
CA TYR A 39 -9.16 -3.06 17.98
C TYR A 39 -7.86 -3.80 18.34
N LEU A 40 -6.74 -3.35 17.76
CA LEU A 40 -5.41 -3.92 18.03
C LEU A 40 -4.57 -3.02 18.94
N GLY A 41 -4.62 -1.70 18.78
CA GLY A 41 -3.79 -0.82 19.61
C GLY A 41 -3.81 0.64 19.20
N ARG A 42 -3.08 1.47 19.96
CA ARG A 42 -2.87 2.90 19.72
C ARG A 42 -1.43 3.19 19.26
N GLY A 43 -1.16 4.41 18.80
CA GLY A 43 0.14 4.85 18.28
C GLY A 43 0.35 4.58 16.78
N TYR A 44 -0.69 4.14 16.08
CA TYR A 44 -0.69 3.91 14.64
C TYR A 44 -1.31 5.10 13.93
N THR A 45 -0.57 6.21 13.87
CA THR A 45 -1.01 7.49 13.29
C THR A 45 -0.71 7.58 11.79
N HIS A 46 -0.71 6.46 11.07
CA HIS A 46 -0.26 6.41 9.68
C HIS A 46 -1.37 6.86 8.74
N ASP A 47 -1.04 7.82 7.88
CA ASP A 47 -1.88 8.31 6.79
C ASP A 47 -2.00 7.25 5.68
N LEU A 48 -0.90 6.53 5.45
CA LEU A 48 -0.78 5.51 4.42
C LEU A 48 -0.28 4.19 5.03
N LEU A 49 -0.80 3.06 4.54
CA LEU A 49 -0.35 1.72 4.94
C LEU A 49 -0.17 0.83 3.71
N ALA A 50 0.84 -0.04 3.73
CA ALA A 50 0.98 -1.13 2.76
C ALA A 50 1.64 -2.35 3.42
N TYR A 51 1.13 -3.54 3.11
CA TYR A 51 1.74 -4.81 3.52
C TYR A 51 2.49 -5.40 2.32
N ASP A 52 3.71 -5.87 2.53
CA ASP A 52 4.58 -6.34 1.44
C ASP A 52 4.42 -7.81 1.06
N GLY A 53 3.49 -8.52 1.72
CA GLY A 53 3.27 -9.95 1.50
C GLY A 53 4.30 -10.85 2.15
N SER A 54 5.30 -10.30 2.85
CA SER A 54 6.44 -11.03 3.41
C SER A 54 6.70 -10.72 4.89
N GLY A 55 5.66 -10.30 5.60
CA GLY A 55 5.71 -10.04 7.04
C GLY A 55 6.07 -8.61 7.40
N HIS A 56 6.14 -7.66 6.45
CA HIS A 56 6.31 -6.24 6.80
C HIS A 56 5.10 -5.38 6.45
N LEU A 57 4.63 -4.65 7.47
CA LEU A 57 3.70 -3.54 7.29
C LEU A 57 4.47 -2.23 7.29
N PHE A 58 4.30 -1.44 6.25
CA PHE A 58 4.84 -0.10 6.11
C PHE A 58 3.75 0.93 6.40
N GLY A 59 4.13 2.00 7.11
CA GLY A 59 3.26 3.13 7.38
C GLY A 59 3.97 4.46 7.21
N ILE A 60 3.32 5.42 6.54
CA ILE A 60 3.80 6.80 6.43
C ILE A 60 2.92 7.70 7.26
N ALA A 61 3.53 8.52 8.11
CA ALA A 61 2.88 9.57 8.87
C ALA A 61 3.73 10.85 8.80
N GLY A 62 3.20 11.95 8.29
CA GLY A 62 3.91 13.24 8.25
C GLY A 62 5.30 13.16 7.60
N GLY A 63 5.46 12.34 6.56
CA GLY A 63 6.73 12.13 5.86
C GLY A 63 7.73 11.18 6.53
N THR A 64 7.39 10.61 7.68
CA THR A 64 8.19 9.55 8.34
C THR A 64 7.69 8.19 7.90
N LEU A 65 8.58 7.35 7.35
CA LEU A 65 8.27 5.93 7.09
C LEU A 65 8.63 5.08 8.32
N ARG A 66 7.69 4.24 8.74
CA ARG A 66 7.88 3.19 9.74
C ARG A 66 7.60 1.82 9.15
N ARG A 67 8.30 0.81 9.67
CA ARG A 67 8.09 -0.60 9.36
C ARG A 67 7.73 -1.35 10.64
N TYR A 68 6.81 -2.29 10.53
CA TYR A 68 6.41 -3.25 11.56
C TYR A 68 6.59 -4.66 11.01
N THR A 69 6.82 -5.61 11.90
CA THR A 69 6.79 -7.04 11.58
C THR A 69 5.40 -7.59 11.92
N ILE A 70 4.80 -8.32 10.99
CA ILE A 70 3.53 -9.03 11.12
C ILE A 70 3.83 -10.53 11.06
N ASN A 71 3.55 -11.23 12.16
CA ASN A 71 3.91 -12.66 12.30
C ASN A 71 2.72 -13.62 12.19
N ALA A 72 1.54 -13.13 11.82
CA ALA A 72 0.34 -13.92 11.65
C ALA A 72 -0.55 -13.35 10.53
N ALA A 73 -1.23 -14.24 9.80
CA ALA A 73 -2.17 -13.88 8.74
C ALA A 73 -3.34 -13.03 9.28
N LYS A 74 -3.91 -13.46 10.42
CA LYS A 74 -4.96 -12.76 11.17
C LYS A 74 -4.42 -12.24 12.51
N PRO A 75 -3.62 -11.14 12.51
CA PRO A 75 -2.82 -10.76 13.67
C PRO A 75 -3.66 -10.26 14.84
N THR A 76 -3.22 -10.59 16.04
CA THR A 76 -3.51 -9.84 17.27
C THR A 76 -2.38 -8.85 17.53
N ILE A 77 -2.50 -8.03 18.58
CA ILE A 77 -1.45 -7.04 18.87
C ILE A 77 -0.09 -7.66 19.22
N SER A 78 -0.06 -8.87 19.78
CA SER A 78 1.21 -9.57 20.06
C SER A 78 1.93 -10.04 18.79
N ASP A 79 1.21 -10.13 17.67
CA ASP A 79 1.77 -10.55 16.37
C ASP A 79 2.35 -9.37 15.58
N ILE A 80 2.17 -8.14 16.08
CA ILE A 80 2.66 -6.91 15.48
C ILE A 80 3.77 -6.34 16.35
N SER A 81 4.97 -6.27 15.79
CA SER A 81 6.16 -5.83 16.53
C SER A 81 7.06 -4.92 15.69
N GLY A 82 8.15 -4.45 16.30
CA GLY A 82 9.25 -3.87 15.54
C GLY A 82 8.98 -2.50 14.92
N ASN A 83 8.18 -1.63 15.56
CA ASN A 83 7.88 -0.22 15.19
C ASN A 83 9.14 0.61 14.88
N THR A 84 9.75 0.35 13.73
CA THR A 84 11.09 0.79 13.37
C THR A 84 10.94 2.00 12.46
N LYS A 85 11.51 3.13 12.88
CA LYS A 85 11.64 4.28 11.99
C LYS A 85 12.65 3.92 10.88
N ILE A 86 12.18 3.93 9.63
CA ILE A 86 13.02 3.70 8.46
C ILE A 86 13.77 4.98 8.07
N GLY A 87 13.05 6.10 8.07
CA GLY A 87 13.61 7.42 7.78
C GLY A 87 12.52 8.49 7.66
N ASP A 88 12.97 9.70 7.31
CA ASP A 88 12.13 10.86 7.04
C ASP A 88 12.22 11.26 5.56
N GLY A 89 11.33 12.17 5.12
CA GLY A 89 11.34 12.72 3.76
C GLY A 89 10.53 11.91 2.74
N PHE A 90 9.68 10.99 3.20
CA PHE A 90 8.79 10.19 2.34
C PHE A 90 7.56 11.01 1.94
N THR A 91 7.58 11.65 0.77
CA THR A 91 6.53 12.59 0.32
C THR A 91 5.45 11.93 -0.55
N LEU A 92 5.16 10.65 -0.33
CA LEU A 92 4.16 9.94 -1.11
C LEU A 92 2.75 10.35 -0.69
N LYS A 93 1.83 10.46 -1.66
CA LYS A 93 0.38 10.64 -1.42
C LYS A 93 -0.41 9.34 -1.56
N THR A 94 0.17 8.32 -2.19
CA THR A 94 -0.34 6.93 -2.22
C THR A 94 0.76 5.98 -1.77
N LEU A 95 0.40 4.77 -1.31
CA LEU A 95 1.38 3.78 -0.89
C LEU A 95 0.88 2.38 -1.23
N THR A 96 1.71 1.61 -1.91
CA THR A 96 1.55 0.18 -2.11
C THR A 96 2.90 -0.53 -1.97
N ALA A 97 2.88 -1.85 -1.98
CA ALA A 97 4.08 -2.68 -2.01
C ALA A 97 4.07 -3.52 -3.29
N THR A 98 5.21 -3.59 -3.98
CA THR A 98 5.36 -4.38 -5.20
C THR A 98 5.95 -5.76 -4.91
N GLY A 99 6.56 -5.92 -3.74
CA GLY A 99 7.09 -7.17 -3.21
C GLY A 99 7.88 -6.95 -1.92
N PRO A 100 8.58 -7.98 -1.42
CA PRO A 100 9.30 -7.94 -0.15
C PRO A 100 10.27 -6.75 -0.05
N GLY A 101 10.01 -5.85 0.90
CA GLY A 101 10.84 -4.65 1.11
C GLY A 101 10.80 -3.61 -0.02
N TRP A 102 9.91 -3.75 -1.00
CA TRP A 102 9.72 -2.78 -2.08
C TRP A 102 8.38 -2.09 -1.97
N ILE A 103 8.42 -0.76 -1.82
CA ILE A 103 7.22 0.08 -1.75
C ILE A 103 7.22 1.07 -2.91
N LEU A 104 6.02 1.45 -3.34
CA LEU A 104 5.81 2.31 -4.49
C LEU A 104 4.62 3.24 -4.24
N GLY A 105 4.66 4.43 -4.82
CA GLY A 105 3.59 5.40 -4.67
C GLY A 105 3.78 6.62 -5.56
N THR A 106 2.74 7.45 -5.59
CA THR A 106 2.74 8.71 -6.32
C THR A 106 2.99 9.88 -5.39
N THR A 107 3.50 10.98 -5.93
CA THR A 107 3.62 12.25 -5.22
C THR A 107 2.58 13.26 -5.72
N THR A 108 2.33 14.32 -4.94
CA THR A 108 1.39 15.38 -5.33
C THR A 108 1.82 16.12 -6.60
N ASP A 109 3.12 16.24 -6.86
CA ASP A 109 3.66 16.84 -8.10
C ASP A 109 3.71 15.85 -9.29
N GLY A 110 3.25 14.61 -9.11
CA GLY A 110 2.95 13.69 -10.19
C GLY A 110 4.05 12.70 -10.54
N ARG A 111 5.06 12.55 -9.70
CA ARG A 111 6.09 11.53 -9.88
C ARG A 111 5.59 10.16 -9.44
N LEU A 112 6.14 9.12 -10.06
CA LEU A 112 6.05 7.74 -9.60
C LEU A 112 7.37 7.35 -8.95
N ILE A 113 7.33 7.01 -7.66
CA ILE A 113 8.52 6.72 -6.86
C ILE A 113 8.45 5.29 -6.33
N SER A 114 9.55 4.57 -6.50
CA SER A 114 9.80 3.27 -5.87
C SER A 114 10.87 3.41 -4.80
N TYR A 115 10.76 2.66 -3.71
CA TYR A 115 11.79 2.55 -2.70
C TYR A 115 12.12 1.09 -2.43
N ARG A 116 13.42 0.80 -2.33
CA ARG A 116 13.93 -0.42 -1.73
C ARG A 116 14.29 -0.17 -0.28
N ILE A 117 13.65 -0.89 0.64
CA ILE A 117 13.82 -0.73 2.09
C ILE A 117 14.59 -1.92 2.66
N ASN A 118 15.86 -1.69 3.01
CA ASN A 118 16.68 -2.71 3.67
C ASN A 118 16.56 -2.62 5.21
N GLY A 119 16.37 -1.42 5.75
CA GLY A 119 16.17 -1.21 7.18
C GLY A 119 16.28 0.26 7.60
N ALA A 120 16.38 0.51 8.91
CA ALA A 120 16.54 1.85 9.47
C ALA A 120 17.78 2.55 8.88
N GLY A 121 17.58 3.73 8.29
CA GLY A 121 18.66 4.49 7.64
C GLY A 121 19.27 3.82 6.39
N SER A 122 18.73 2.68 5.94
CA SER A 122 19.22 1.93 4.78
C SER A 122 18.08 1.69 3.79
N TRP A 123 17.94 2.61 2.86
CA TRP A 123 16.94 2.56 1.80
C TRP A 123 17.45 3.29 0.56
N GLN A 124 16.86 2.97 -0.58
CA GLN A 124 17.17 3.58 -1.88
C GLN A 124 15.87 4.10 -2.48
N ARG A 125 15.93 5.28 -3.10
CA ARG A 125 14.81 5.91 -3.80
C ARG A 125 15.06 5.87 -5.31
N TYR A 126 14.06 5.44 -6.05
CA TYR A 126 14.04 5.41 -7.51
C TYR A 126 12.87 6.26 -8.00
N GLN A 127 13.14 7.13 -8.97
CA GLN A 127 12.10 7.91 -9.64
C GLN A 127 11.84 7.27 -10.98
N LEU A 128 10.70 6.60 -11.10
CA LEU A 128 10.34 5.84 -12.30
C LEU A 128 9.73 6.77 -13.36
N ARG A 129 8.97 7.79 -12.92
CA ARG A 129 8.36 8.80 -13.81
C ARG A 129 8.43 10.19 -13.18
N ASP A 130 8.59 11.20 -14.03
CA ASP A 130 8.77 12.59 -13.61
C ASP A 130 7.46 13.34 -13.41
N THR A 131 6.38 12.94 -14.09
CA THR A 131 5.08 13.61 -14.03
C THR A 131 3.96 12.69 -14.52
N THR A 132 2.71 13.19 -14.51
CA THR A 132 1.42 12.57 -14.92
C THR A 132 0.75 11.63 -13.91
N TRP A 133 1.42 11.22 -12.84
CA TRP A 133 0.85 10.27 -11.86
C TRP A 133 0.03 10.94 -10.74
N GLN A 134 -0.03 12.28 -10.72
CA GLN A 134 -0.82 13.03 -9.72
C GLN A 134 -2.33 12.83 -9.88
N VAL A 135 -2.77 12.28 -11.01
CA VAL A 135 -4.19 12.01 -11.30
C VAL A 135 -4.78 10.86 -10.46
N PHE A 136 -3.92 10.03 -9.85
CA PHE A 136 -4.37 8.88 -9.07
C PHE A 136 -4.52 9.24 -7.59
N ASP A 137 -5.70 8.96 -7.05
CA ASP A 137 -5.98 9.12 -5.62
C ASP A 137 -5.71 7.82 -4.85
N HIS A 138 -5.77 6.67 -5.55
CA HIS A 138 -5.22 5.41 -5.05
C HIS A 138 -4.32 4.74 -6.09
N LEU A 139 -3.28 4.09 -5.59
CA LEU A 139 -2.42 3.20 -6.35
C LEU A 139 -2.25 1.92 -5.53
N LEU A 140 -2.55 0.77 -6.13
CA LEU A 140 -2.48 -0.53 -5.49
C LEU A 140 -1.76 -1.53 -6.39
N SER A 141 -1.09 -2.50 -5.78
CA SER A 141 -0.41 -3.58 -6.48
C SER A 141 -0.75 -4.92 -5.82
N PRO A 142 -1.19 -5.92 -6.61
CA PRO A 142 -1.24 -7.32 -6.16
C PRO A 142 0.14 -8.01 -6.15
N GLY A 143 1.22 -7.30 -6.48
CA GLY A 143 2.55 -7.87 -6.72
C GLY A 143 2.85 -8.05 -8.20
N GLY A 144 4.03 -8.60 -8.51
CA GLY A 144 4.44 -8.99 -9.87
C GLY A 144 4.52 -7.84 -10.88
N GLY A 145 4.74 -6.61 -10.41
CA GLY A 145 4.84 -5.43 -11.28
C GLY A 145 3.52 -4.90 -11.82
N VAL A 146 2.39 -5.51 -11.45
CA VAL A 146 1.06 -5.03 -11.84
C VAL A 146 0.63 -3.90 -10.89
N TYR A 147 0.17 -2.78 -11.46
CA TYR A 147 -0.36 -1.65 -10.70
C TYR A 147 -1.75 -1.26 -11.21
N TYR A 148 -2.65 -0.92 -10.29
CA TYR A 148 -3.92 -0.29 -10.62
C TYR A 148 -3.99 1.12 -10.05
N GLY A 149 -4.20 2.08 -10.94
CA GLY A 149 -4.38 3.49 -10.60
C GLY A 149 -5.85 3.87 -10.66
N HIS A 150 -6.41 4.26 -9.52
CA HIS A 150 -7.78 4.79 -9.42
C HIS A 150 -7.74 6.31 -9.40
N ARG A 151 -8.67 6.93 -10.13
CA ARG A 151 -8.81 8.39 -10.18
C ARG A 151 -10.12 8.83 -9.53
N GLY A 152 -10.14 10.04 -8.99
CA GLY A 152 -11.30 10.59 -8.28
C GLY A 152 -12.60 10.65 -9.09
N GLU A 153 -12.56 10.67 -10.43
CA GLU A 153 -13.77 10.56 -11.27
C GLU A 153 -14.35 9.14 -11.38
N GLY A 154 -13.69 8.15 -10.78
CA GLY A 154 -14.15 6.77 -10.67
C GLY A 154 -13.65 5.83 -11.76
N SER A 155 -12.59 6.19 -12.48
CA SER A 155 -11.93 5.32 -13.46
C SER A 155 -10.82 4.48 -12.82
N LEU A 156 -10.53 3.31 -13.39
CA LEU A 156 -9.46 2.42 -12.97
C LEU A 156 -8.56 2.07 -14.17
N PHE A 157 -7.26 2.32 -14.04
CA PHE A 157 -6.26 2.05 -15.06
C PHE A 157 -5.30 0.95 -14.62
N ARG A 158 -4.78 0.16 -15.57
CA ARG A 158 -3.78 -0.87 -15.31
C ARG A 158 -2.43 -0.48 -15.90
N TYR A 159 -1.38 -0.78 -15.15
CA TYR A 159 0.01 -0.66 -15.54
C TYR A 159 0.74 -1.97 -15.23
N ASP A 160 1.86 -2.17 -15.92
CA ASP A 160 2.71 -3.34 -15.82
C ASP A 160 4.17 -2.89 -15.85
N ASP A 161 4.98 -3.51 -15.02
CA ASP A 161 6.40 -3.26 -14.84
C ASP A 161 7.08 -4.63 -14.85
N GLU A 162 7.81 -4.94 -15.92
CA GLU A 162 8.35 -6.29 -16.14
C GLU A 162 9.37 -6.68 -15.04
N ASN A 163 10.06 -5.69 -14.47
CA ASN A 163 11.01 -5.87 -13.38
C ASN A 163 10.88 -4.76 -12.32
N PRO A 164 9.89 -4.87 -11.40
CA PRO A 164 9.60 -3.82 -10.41
C PRO A 164 10.68 -3.65 -9.33
N TYR A 165 11.82 -4.35 -9.46
CA TYR A 165 12.90 -4.45 -8.47
C TYR A 165 14.25 -3.91 -8.95
N ASP A 166 14.33 -3.29 -10.13
CA ASP A 166 15.57 -2.69 -10.63
C ASP A 166 15.63 -1.16 -10.55
N GLY A 167 14.50 -0.53 -10.19
CA GLY A 167 14.38 0.91 -10.07
C GLY A 167 14.41 1.64 -11.41
N ARG A 168 14.06 0.96 -12.51
CA ARG A 168 13.97 1.51 -13.86
C ARG A 168 12.53 1.58 -14.33
N ALA A 169 12.32 2.23 -15.46
CA ALA A 169 10.98 2.52 -15.99
C ALA A 169 10.91 2.40 -17.51
N ASP A 170 11.91 1.79 -18.11
CA ASP A 170 11.97 1.42 -19.53
C ASP A 170 11.01 0.26 -19.85
N ASP A 171 10.70 -0.56 -18.86
CA ASP A 171 9.73 -1.66 -18.90
C ASP A 171 8.37 -1.32 -18.27
N LEU A 172 8.22 -0.18 -17.58
CA LEU A 172 6.94 0.31 -17.08
C LEU A 172 5.99 0.76 -18.21
N ARG A 173 4.90 0.03 -18.44
CA ARG A 173 3.92 0.23 -19.52
C ARG A 173 2.50 0.44 -19.00
N GLY A 174 1.78 1.37 -19.63
CA GLY A 174 0.33 1.51 -19.43
C GLY A 174 -0.45 0.52 -20.28
N GLN A 175 -1.40 -0.18 -19.68
CA GLN A 175 -2.24 -1.19 -20.34
C GLN A 175 -3.66 -0.69 -20.65
N GLY A 176 -3.93 0.59 -20.42
CA GLY A 176 -5.23 1.23 -20.63
C GLY A 176 -6.16 1.18 -19.42
N ALA A 177 -7.40 1.61 -19.62
CA ALA A 177 -8.44 1.56 -18.61
C ALA A 177 -8.93 0.11 -18.44
N VAL A 178 -9.01 -0.34 -17.19
CA VAL A 178 -9.78 -1.52 -16.80
C VAL A 178 -11.27 -1.18 -16.85
N ASP A 179 -11.60 -0.01 -16.30
CA ASP A 179 -12.92 0.61 -16.38
C ASP A 179 -12.74 2.14 -16.46
N THR A 180 -13.62 2.82 -17.17
CA THR A 180 -13.60 4.27 -17.33
C THR A 180 -14.48 4.98 -16.29
N THR A 181 -15.33 4.26 -15.55
CA THR A 181 -16.17 4.81 -14.49
C THR A 181 -16.58 3.73 -13.46
N GLY A 182 -17.45 4.07 -12.50
CA GLY A 182 -18.08 3.11 -11.59
C GLY A 182 -17.32 2.79 -10.29
N TRP A 183 -16.03 3.15 -10.19
CA TRP A 183 -15.24 2.93 -8.98
C TRP A 183 -15.43 4.07 -7.97
N THR A 184 -16.35 3.89 -7.02
CA THR A 184 -16.73 4.90 -6.02
C THR A 184 -16.16 4.65 -4.62
N GLN A 185 -15.28 3.66 -4.48
CA GLN A 185 -14.66 3.30 -3.20
C GLN A 185 -13.75 4.44 -2.71
N THR A 186 -13.80 4.71 -1.40
CA THR A 186 -13.00 5.76 -0.75
C THR A 186 -11.62 5.27 -0.29
N LEU A 187 -11.43 3.95 -0.24
CA LEU A 187 -10.16 3.30 0.06
C LEU A 187 -10.05 2.03 -0.78
N LEU A 188 -8.88 1.85 -1.38
CA LEU A 188 -8.53 0.65 -2.15
C LEU A 188 -7.19 0.10 -1.67
N SER A 189 -7.08 -1.21 -1.66
CA SER A 189 -5.84 -1.95 -1.40
C SER A 189 -5.93 -3.30 -2.10
N ALA A 190 -4.80 -3.96 -2.31
CA ALA A 190 -4.74 -5.28 -2.93
C ALA A 190 -3.96 -6.23 -2.02
N GLN A 191 -4.34 -7.51 -2.06
CA GLN A 191 -3.55 -8.55 -1.45
C GLN A 191 -2.23 -8.68 -2.24
N PRO A 192 -1.07 -8.50 -1.58
CA PRO A 192 0.23 -8.66 -2.24
C PRO A 192 0.50 -10.12 -2.61
N ALA A 193 1.44 -10.33 -3.53
CA ALA A 193 1.89 -11.64 -4.01
C ALA A 193 0.78 -12.56 -4.57
N THR A 194 -0.28 -11.98 -5.15
CA THR A 194 -1.31 -12.71 -5.90
C THR A 194 -1.03 -12.76 -7.41
N VAL A 195 -0.02 -12.00 -7.85
CA VAL A 195 0.54 -12.01 -9.21
C VAL A 195 2.06 -12.13 -9.10
N SER A 196 2.66 -12.91 -10.02
CA SER A 196 4.10 -13.23 -10.05
C SER A 196 4.71 -12.97 -11.41
#